data_AF-A0A1E4MA54-F1
#
_entry.id   AF-A0A1E4MA54-F1
#
_cell.length_a   1.000
_cell.length_b   1.000
_cell.length_c   1.000
_cell.angle_alpha   90.00
_cell.angle_beta   90.00
_cell.angle_gamma   90.00
#
_symmetry.space_group_name_H-M   'P 1'
#
loop_
_entity.id
_entity.type
_entity.pdbx_description
1 polymer ?
#
loop_
_entity_poly.entity_id
_entity_poly.type
_entity_poly.pdbx_seq_one_letter_code
_entity_poly.pdbx_strand_id
1 'polypeptide(L)'
;MEPTYVAKPWGRTDIPDAPPEALPLGEIIYRANGHNLIIKWLHTAEPLSVQVHPRTRRRKHEWWHVIDARPGAYIDLGVSRPCTRDELAAAARAGSLPDLLNRIEPRTGDNFYIEAGTIHALGPGLTILEIQEDSDVTYRLFDYGRPRELHLEQGLAEAITEPQPIAAMPGPEAPFSLAPLRLDAGEKIELNTEGAALAVLTGEGTLAGRAVNAGQCWLADGALTITADAPMHLFIAEPRPPRPTSTE
;
A
#
# COMPACT_ATOMS: atom_id res chain seq x y z
N MET A 1 1.02 -17.22 -3.18
CA MET A 1 1.83 -16.49 -4.17
C MET A 1 3.28 -16.50 -3.70
N GLU A 2 4.25 -16.51 -4.60
CA GLU A 2 5.66 -16.46 -4.18
C GLU A 2 6.06 -15.02 -3.79
N PRO A 3 6.71 -14.80 -2.63
CA PRO A 3 7.21 -13.49 -2.22
C PRO A 3 8.48 -13.10 -2.98
N THR A 4 8.63 -11.80 -3.25
CA THR A 4 9.91 -11.19 -3.64
C THR A 4 10.36 -10.21 -2.55
N TYR A 5 11.52 -10.45 -1.96
CA TYR A 5 12.11 -9.59 -0.93
C TYR A 5 13.00 -8.54 -1.58
N VAL A 6 12.82 -7.27 -1.23
CA VAL A 6 13.52 -6.15 -1.87
C VAL A 6 14.14 -5.25 -0.82
N ALA A 7 15.47 -5.16 -0.86
CA ALA A 7 16.23 -4.20 -0.08
C ALA A 7 15.93 -2.76 -0.54
N LYS A 8 15.80 -1.84 0.42
CA LYS A 8 15.58 -0.40 0.12
C LYS A 8 16.42 0.45 1.05
N PRO A 9 16.89 1.63 0.61
CA PRO A 9 17.70 2.51 1.45
C PRO A 9 17.00 2.95 2.74
N TRP A 10 15.67 2.91 2.77
CA TRP A 10 14.83 3.26 3.93
C TRP A 10 14.33 2.04 4.71
N GLY A 11 14.76 0.82 4.34
CA GLY A 11 14.27 -0.44 4.90
C GLY A 11 14.75 -0.71 6.34
N ARG A 12 14.17 -1.72 6.97
CA ARG A 12 14.52 -2.17 8.33
C ARG A 12 15.53 -3.33 8.31
N THR A 13 16.36 -3.41 9.35
CA THR A 13 17.35 -4.49 9.54
C THR A 13 16.96 -5.49 10.64
N ASP A 14 15.87 -5.22 11.36
CA ASP A 14 15.41 -5.97 12.52
C ASP A 14 14.17 -6.83 12.22
N ILE A 15 13.99 -7.23 10.95
CA ILE A 15 12.89 -8.10 10.52
C ILE A 15 13.31 -9.57 10.66
N PRO A 16 12.61 -10.37 11.50
CA PRO A 16 12.90 -11.80 11.61
C PRO A 16 12.76 -12.52 10.28
N ASP A 17 13.60 -13.53 10.06
CA ASP A 17 13.57 -14.41 8.89
C ASP A 17 13.73 -13.71 7.53
N ALA A 18 14.08 -12.43 7.52
CA ALA A 18 14.42 -11.70 6.30
C ALA A 18 15.70 -12.28 5.67
N PRO A 19 15.72 -12.55 4.36
CA PRO A 19 16.93 -13.00 3.68
C PRO A 19 18.06 -11.97 3.86
N PRO A 20 19.28 -12.37 4.24
CA PRO A 20 20.39 -11.44 4.49
C PRO A 20 20.68 -10.49 3.31
N GLU A 21 20.54 -10.99 2.07
CA GLU A 21 20.72 -10.23 0.83
C GLU A 21 19.63 -9.20 0.56
N ALA A 22 18.48 -9.32 1.25
CA ALA A 22 17.38 -8.38 1.16
C ALA A 22 17.42 -7.30 2.25
N LEU A 23 18.45 -7.28 3.11
CA LEU A 23 18.62 -6.26 4.14
C LEU A 23 19.37 -5.02 3.60
N PRO A 24 19.00 -3.80 4.02
CA PRO A 24 17.81 -3.44 4.81
C PRO A 24 16.50 -3.71 4.06
N LEU A 25 15.60 -4.51 4.65
CA LEU A 25 14.37 -4.98 4.02
C LEU A 25 13.36 -3.84 3.97
N GLY A 26 13.00 -3.42 2.75
CA GLY A 26 11.99 -2.40 2.53
C GLY A 26 10.65 -2.98 2.14
N GLU A 27 10.64 -3.93 1.19
CA GLU A 27 9.40 -4.46 0.61
C GLU A 27 9.44 -6.01 0.55
N ILE A 28 8.33 -6.64 0.90
CA ILE A 28 8.01 -8.03 0.52
C ILE A 28 6.84 -7.95 -0.46
N ILE A 29 7.04 -8.36 -1.70
CA ILE A 29 6.09 -8.16 -2.80
C ILE A 29 5.45 -9.49 -3.19
N TYR A 30 4.12 -9.50 -3.24
CA TYR A 30 3.32 -10.58 -3.81
C TYR A 30 2.53 -10.02 -5.00
N ARG A 31 2.68 -10.67 -6.16
CA ARG A 31 1.97 -10.28 -7.39
C ARG A 31 0.80 -11.22 -7.64
N ALA A 32 -0.42 -10.68 -7.70
CA ALA A 32 -1.60 -11.39 -8.15
C ALA A 32 -1.63 -11.38 -9.69
N ASN A 33 -0.72 -12.15 -10.29
CA ASN A 33 -0.53 -12.20 -11.74
C ASN A 33 -1.86 -12.47 -12.47
N GLY A 34 -2.20 -11.62 -13.42
CA GLY A 34 -3.47 -11.70 -14.16
C GLY A 34 -4.64 -10.92 -13.57
N HIS A 35 -4.50 -10.37 -12.35
CA HIS A 35 -5.60 -9.73 -11.61
C HIS A 35 -5.35 -8.25 -11.26
N ASN A 36 -4.35 -7.61 -11.88
CA ASN A 36 -4.03 -6.17 -11.70
C ASN A 36 -3.86 -5.73 -10.23
N LEU A 37 -3.37 -6.62 -9.36
CA LEU A 37 -3.13 -6.32 -7.95
C LEU A 37 -1.70 -6.70 -7.55
N ILE A 38 -1.08 -5.83 -6.76
CA ILE A 38 0.15 -6.12 -6.02
C ILE A 38 -0.15 -5.90 -4.54
N ILE A 39 0.34 -6.83 -3.73
CA ILE A 39 0.30 -6.77 -2.28
C ILE A 39 1.73 -6.62 -1.80
N LYS A 40 1.99 -5.67 -0.90
CA LYS A 40 3.31 -5.49 -0.31
C LYS A 40 3.25 -5.40 1.19
N TRP A 41 4.27 -5.94 1.83
CA TRP A 41 4.61 -5.58 3.21
C TRP A 41 5.75 -4.57 3.15
N LEU A 42 5.52 -3.39 3.70
CA LEU A 42 6.50 -2.32 3.75
C LEU A 42 7.06 -2.21 5.17
N HIS A 43 8.38 -2.11 5.29
CA HIS A 43 9.08 -1.98 6.56
C HIS A 43 9.97 -0.74 6.54
N THR A 44 9.60 0.31 7.29
CA THR A 44 10.25 1.61 7.20
C THR A 44 11.13 1.89 8.42
N ALA A 45 12.41 2.16 8.20
CA ALA A 45 13.35 2.69 9.21
C ALA A 45 13.62 4.18 9.01
N GLU A 46 13.47 4.66 7.78
CA GLU A 46 13.60 6.06 7.36
C GLU A 46 12.36 6.48 6.58
N PRO A 47 12.09 7.79 6.42
CA PRO A 47 11.03 8.24 5.54
C PRO A 47 11.27 7.80 4.09
N LEU A 48 10.21 7.28 3.45
CA LEU A 48 10.14 7.11 2.01
C LEU A 48 10.14 8.48 1.33
N SER A 49 10.44 8.50 0.03
CA SER A 49 10.30 9.72 -0.75
C SER A 49 8.86 10.24 -0.73
N VAL A 50 8.69 11.56 -0.72
CA VAL A 50 7.40 12.17 -1.06
C VAL A 50 7.10 11.90 -2.53
N GLN A 51 5.96 11.30 -2.79
CA GLN A 51 5.61 10.79 -4.10
C GLN A 51 4.15 11.04 -4.46
N VAL A 52 3.86 10.88 -5.74
CA VAL A 52 2.52 10.91 -6.29
C VAL A 52 2.40 9.90 -7.42
N HIS A 53 1.22 9.30 -7.54
CA HIS A 53 0.91 8.35 -8.60
C HIS A 53 0.04 9.00 -9.68
N PRO A 54 0.22 8.63 -10.97
CA PRO A 54 -0.57 9.18 -12.06
C PRO A 54 -2.06 8.87 -11.91
N ARG A 55 -2.94 9.78 -12.36
CA ARG A 55 -4.40 9.65 -12.34
C ARG A 55 -4.97 9.03 -13.61
N THR A 56 -4.25 9.15 -14.72
CA THR A 56 -4.75 8.81 -16.05
C THR A 56 -4.11 7.54 -16.61
N ARG A 57 -3.01 7.66 -17.35
CA ARG A 57 -2.27 6.51 -17.89
C ARG A 57 -1.47 5.84 -16.77
N ARG A 58 -1.53 4.51 -16.73
CA ARG A 58 -0.90 3.69 -15.68
C ARG A 58 -1.33 4.14 -14.28
N ARG A 59 -2.60 4.54 -14.15
CA ARG A 59 -3.23 4.96 -12.90
C ARG A 59 -2.92 3.97 -11.79
N LYS A 60 -2.68 4.49 -10.59
CA LYS A 60 -2.34 3.67 -9.43
C LYS A 60 -2.98 4.22 -8.17
N HIS A 61 -4.02 3.54 -7.72
CA HIS A 61 -4.58 3.66 -6.38
C HIS A 61 -3.88 2.66 -5.46
N GLU A 62 -3.79 3.04 -4.19
CA GLU A 62 -3.25 2.20 -3.15
C GLU A 62 -4.20 2.18 -1.95
N TRP A 63 -4.00 1.21 -1.09
CA TRP A 63 -4.58 1.14 0.22
C TRP A 63 -3.54 0.61 1.19
N TRP A 64 -3.46 1.23 2.36
CA TRP A 64 -2.53 0.90 3.41
C TRP A 64 -3.28 0.48 4.66
N HIS A 65 -2.82 -0.60 5.27
CA HIS A 65 -3.19 -1.01 6.62
C HIS A 65 -1.97 -1.00 7.53
N VAL A 66 -2.11 -0.34 8.67
CA VAL A 66 -1.02 -0.18 9.64
C VAL A 66 -0.93 -1.43 10.52
N ILE A 67 0.08 -2.24 10.26
CA ILE A 67 0.39 -3.45 11.05
C ILE A 67 1.05 -3.06 12.36
N ASP A 68 2.03 -2.15 12.30
CA ASP A 68 2.77 -1.65 13.44
C ASP A 68 3.17 -0.19 13.22
N ALA A 69 3.09 0.60 14.28
CA ALA A 69 3.50 2.00 14.30
C ALA A 69 4.33 2.27 15.57
N ARG A 70 5.63 2.48 15.37
CA ARG A 70 6.59 2.80 16.45
C ARG A 70 6.45 4.25 16.89
N PRO A 71 6.93 4.62 18.10
CA PRO A 71 6.96 6.02 18.53
C PRO A 71 7.65 6.92 17.49
N GLY A 72 6.98 8.03 17.14
CA GLY A 72 7.45 8.97 16.12
C GLY A 72 7.13 8.57 14.67
N ALA A 73 6.42 7.45 14.46
CA ALA A 73 5.91 7.09 13.14
C ALA A 73 4.85 8.09 12.66
N TYR A 74 4.85 8.36 11.36
CA TYR A 74 3.90 9.26 10.73
C TYR A 74 3.62 8.88 9.28
N ILE A 75 2.48 9.34 8.78
CA ILE A 75 2.10 9.27 7.38
C ILE A 75 1.82 10.70 6.91
N ASP A 76 2.43 11.11 5.82
CA ASP A 76 2.06 12.35 5.14
C ASP A 76 1.09 11.98 4.00
N LEU A 77 -0.14 12.49 4.02
CA LEU A 77 -1.20 12.10 3.08
C LEU A 77 -2.05 13.30 2.63
N GLY A 78 -1.84 13.73 1.39
CA GLY A 78 -2.45 14.92 0.81
C GLY A 78 -1.80 16.21 1.29
N VAL A 79 -2.11 17.32 0.61
CA VAL A 79 -1.71 18.66 1.07
C VAL A 79 -2.58 19.11 2.24
N SER A 80 -2.00 19.82 3.21
CA SER A 80 -2.72 20.31 4.41
C SER A 80 -3.59 21.54 4.14
N ARG A 81 -3.33 22.23 3.03
CA ARG A 81 -4.09 23.39 2.54
C ARG A 81 -4.02 23.46 1.01
N PRO A 82 -4.87 24.28 0.36
CA PRO A 82 -4.72 24.58 -1.06
C PRO A 82 -3.29 25.07 -1.36
N CYS A 83 -2.66 24.49 -2.38
CA CYS A 83 -1.31 24.84 -2.82
C CYS A 83 -1.29 25.02 -4.34
N THR A 84 -0.38 25.84 -4.87
CA THR A 84 -0.13 25.84 -6.32
C THR A 84 0.95 24.81 -6.68
N ARG A 85 0.99 24.38 -7.95
CA ARG A 85 2.07 23.51 -8.43
C ARG A 85 3.44 24.18 -8.29
N ASP A 86 3.52 25.48 -8.53
CA ASP A 86 4.76 26.25 -8.39
C ASP A 86 5.25 26.30 -6.94
N GLU A 87 4.32 26.47 -5.99
CA GLU A 87 4.60 26.41 -4.56
C GLU A 87 5.15 25.04 -4.14
N LEU A 88 4.49 23.96 -4.56
CA LEU A 88 4.94 22.59 -4.29
C LEU A 88 6.32 22.32 -4.91
N ALA A 89 6.55 22.78 -6.15
CA ALA A 89 7.85 22.65 -6.83
C ALA A 89 8.96 23.44 -6.12
N ALA A 90 8.66 24.65 -5.65
CA ALA A 90 9.60 25.47 -4.89
C ALA A 90 9.94 24.82 -3.54
N ALA A 91 8.94 24.34 -2.81
CA ALA A 91 9.13 23.63 -1.54
C ALA A 91 9.93 22.32 -1.73
N ALA A 92 9.67 21.57 -2.82
CA ALA A 92 10.45 20.37 -3.14
C ALA A 92 11.93 20.68 -3.36
N ARG A 93 12.25 21.75 -4.12
CA ARG A 93 13.63 22.20 -4.35
C ARG A 93 14.29 22.74 -3.08
N ALA A 94 13.52 23.38 -2.21
CA ALA A 94 13.99 23.93 -0.94
C ALA A 94 14.09 22.87 0.18
N GLY A 95 13.55 21.67 -0.04
CA GLY A 95 13.51 20.59 0.95
C GLY A 95 12.42 20.71 2.01
N SER A 96 11.47 21.63 1.84
CA SER A 96 10.37 21.91 2.76
C SER A 96 9.02 21.37 2.27
N LEU A 97 9.00 20.50 1.25
CA LEU A 97 7.74 19.91 0.75
C LEU A 97 6.95 19.16 1.83
N PRO A 98 7.55 18.36 2.74
CA PRO A 98 6.81 17.70 3.81
C PRO A 98 5.99 18.66 4.69
N ASP A 99 6.44 19.91 4.86
CA ASP A 99 5.75 20.91 5.68
C ASP A 99 4.40 21.36 5.08
N LEU A 100 4.19 21.10 3.79
CA LEU A 100 2.94 21.38 3.09
C LEU A 100 1.95 20.20 3.12
N LEU A 101 2.37 19.05 3.64
CA LEU A 101 1.55 17.85 3.67
C LEU A 101 0.76 17.73 4.97
N ASN A 102 -0.36 17.02 4.89
CA ASN A 102 -1.14 16.68 6.06
C ASN A 102 -0.50 15.46 6.76
N ARG A 103 0.15 15.73 7.90
CA ARG A 103 0.81 14.71 8.71
C ARG A 103 -0.16 14.06 9.68
N ILE A 104 -0.15 12.73 9.69
CA ILE A 104 -1.00 11.87 10.52
C ILE A 104 -0.09 11.01 11.39
N GLU A 105 -0.41 10.88 12.67
CA GLU A 105 0.20 9.89 13.58
C GLU A 105 -0.68 8.63 13.58
N PRO A 106 -0.31 7.57 12.83
CA PRO A 106 -1.14 6.39 12.72
C PRO A 106 -1.06 5.50 13.96
N ARG A 107 -2.09 4.68 14.16
CA ARG A 107 -2.14 3.59 15.14
C ARG A 107 -2.22 2.25 14.43
N THR A 108 -1.75 1.19 15.08
CA THR A 108 -2.00 -0.19 14.62
C THR A 108 -3.49 -0.40 14.39
N GLY A 109 -3.83 -0.93 13.22
CA GLY A 109 -5.20 -1.17 12.78
C GLY A 109 -5.81 -0.05 11.93
N ASP A 110 -5.18 1.13 11.84
CA ASP A 110 -5.64 2.21 10.97
C ASP A 110 -5.51 1.81 9.49
N ASN A 111 -6.38 2.38 8.67
CA ASN A 111 -6.45 2.12 7.24
C ASN A 111 -6.50 3.44 6.48
N PHE A 112 -5.87 3.48 5.30
CA PHE A 112 -5.81 4.66 4.45
C PHE A 112 -5.98 4.23 3.01
N TYR A 113 -6.98 4.79 2.32
CA TYR A 113 -7.11 4.69 0.88
C TYR A 113 -6.41 5.88 0.23
N ILE A 114 -5.55 5.61 -0.75
CA ILE A 114 -4.74 6.60 -1.43
C ILE A 114 -5.23 6.66 -2.87
N GLU A 115 -6.00 7.71 -3.14
CA GLU A 115 -6.44 7.97 -4.50
C GLU A 115 -5.24 8.37 -5.37
N ALA A 116 -5.19 7.88 -6.60
CA ALA A 116 -4.25 8.35 -7.60
C ALA A 116 -4.23 9.89 -7.66
N GLY A 117 -3.04 10.48 -7.77
CA GLY A 117 -2.83 11.93 -7.69
C GLY A 117 -2.66 12.48 -6.27
N THR A 118 -2.94 11.72 -5.23
CA THR A 118 -2.67 12.15 -3.85
C THR A 118 -1.16 12.19 -3.60
N ILE A 119 -0.62 13.33 -3.15
CA ILE A 119 0.78 13.42 -2.71
C ILE A 119 0.89 12.72 -1.35
N HIS A 120 1.81 11.78 -1.19
CA HIS A 120 1.94 11.03 0.06
C HIS A 120 3.38 10.56 0.33
N ALA A 121 3.64 10.19 1.59
CA ALA A 121 4.86 9.52 2.03
C ALA A 121 4.59 8.72 3.31
N LEU A 122 5.32 7.61 3.47
CA LEU A 122 5.43 6.91 4.75
C LEU A 122 6.66 7.42 5.49
N GLY A 123 6.47 7.81 6.75
CA GLY A 123 7.56 8.11 7.68
C GLY A 123 8.28 6.85 8.16
N PRO A 124 9.28 6.99 9.06
CA PRO A 124 9.98 5.87 9.66
C PRO A 124 9.08 5.13 10.66
N GLY A 125 9.49 3.93 11.05
CA GLY A 125 8.89 3.19 12.17
C GLY A 125 7.54 2.54 11.85
N LEU A 126 7.22 2.33 10.57
CA LEU A 126 5.98 1.69 10.14
C LEU A 126 6.22 0.27 9.62
N THR A 127 5.26 -0.60 9.90
CA THR A 127 5.01 -1.80 9.11
C THR A 127 3.62 -1.66 8.46
N ILE A 128 3.57 -1.65 7.13
CA ILE A 128 2.34 -1.41 6.36
C ILE A 128 2.07 -2.63 5.48
N LEU A 129 0.81 -3.09 5.48
CA LEU A 129 0.28 -3.88 4.38
C LEU A 129 -0.25 -2.91 3.32
N GLU A 130 0.35 -2.91 2.15
CA GLU A 130 -0.07 -2.13 0.99
C GLU A 130 -0.77 -3.05 -0.03
N ILE A 131 -1.91 -2.62 -0.54
CA ILE A 131 -2.58 -3.23 -1.68
C ILE A 131 -2.74 -2.15 -2.74
N GLN A 132 -2.25 -2.40 -3.93
CA GLN A 132 -2.23 -1.41 -5.02
C GLN A 132 -2.56 -2.07 -6.37
N GLU A 133 -2.96 -1.23 -7.32
CA GLU A 133 -3.01 -1.64 -8.73
C GLU A 133 -1.61 -2.06 -9.23
N ASP A 134 -1.54 -2.94 -10.24
CA ASP A 134 -0.29 -3.35 -10.88
C ASP A 134 0.25 -2.26 -11.82
N SER A 135 0.75 -1.19 -11.20
CA SER A 135 1.45 -0.09 -11.85
C SER A 135 2.77 0.18 -11.14
N ASP A 136 3.83 0.33 -11.95
CA ASP A 136 5.19 0.61 -11.50
C ASP A 136 5.53 2.11 -11.50
N VAL A 137 4.59 2.97 -11.90
CA VAL A 137 4.85 4.40 -12.04
C VAL A 137 4.76 5.12 -10.70
N THR A 138 5.88 5.72 -10.30
CA THR A 138 5.98 6.56 -9.12
C THR A 138 6.69 7.86 -9.47
N TYR A 139 6.00 8.99 -9.36
CA TYR A 139 6.63 10.29 -9.51
C TYR A 139 7.16 10.75 -8.17
N ARG A 140 8.48 10.85 -8.07
CA ARG A 140 9.17 11.25 -6.86
C ARG A 140 9.27 12.76 -6.82
N LEU A 141 8.67 13.39 -5.82
CA LEU A 141 8.68 14.84 -5.68
C LEU A 141 9.82 15.30 -4.78
N PHE A 142 10.13 14.56 -3.72
CA PHE A 142 11.21 14.90 -2.79
C PHE A 142 11.78 13.64 -2.13
N ASP A 143 13.09 13.63 -1.86
CA ASP A 143 13.79 12.43 -1.39
C ASP A 143 14.89 12.66 -0.35
N TYR A 144 14.79 13.73 0.43
CA TYR A 144 15.66 13.98 1.58
C TYR A 144 17.17 13.97 1.22
N GLY A 145 17.52 14.43 0.02
CA GLY A 145 18.91 14.52 -0.47
C GLY A 145 19.50 13.21 -1.02
N ARG A 146 18.73 12.11 -1.07
CA ARG A 146 19.20 10.86 -1.68
C ARG A 146 19.37 11.02 -3.21
N PRO A 147 20.40 10.41 -3.83
CA PRO A 147 20.74 10.62 -5.25
C PRO A 147 19.84 9.81 -6.18
N ARG A 148 18.52 9.98 -6.06
CA ARG A 148 17.52 9.37 -6.95
C ARG A 148 16.81 10.46 -7.75
N GLU A 149 16.42 10.12 -8.96
CA GLU A 149 15.73 11.04 -9.86
C GLU A 149 14.42 11.57 -9.23
N LEU A 150 14.17 12.86 -9.42
CA LEU A 150 12.91 13.52 -9.09
C LEU A 150 12.13 13.78 -10.38
N HIS A 151 10.81 13.59 -10.32
CA HIS A 151 9.89 13.72 -11.45
C HIS A 151 8.91 14.87 -11.19
N LEU A 152 9.43 16.08 -10.90
CA LEU A 152 8.61 17.22 -10.44
C LEU A 152 7.55 17.62 -11.46
N GLU A 153 7.91 17.77 -12.74
CA GLU A 153 6.99 18.23 -13.77
C GLU A 153 5.83 17.22 -13.96
N GLN A 154 6.18 15.95 -14.16
CA GLN A 154 5.20 14.88 -14.38
C GLN A 154 4.34 14.64 -13.13
N GLY A 155 4.96 14.60 -11.96
CA GLY A 155 4.26 14.37 -10.71
C GLY A 155 3.30 15.49 -10.35
N LEU A 156 3.72 16.75 -10.46
CA LEU A 156 2.86 17.89 -10.13
C LEU A 156 1.75 18.10 -11.15
N ALA A 157 1.94 17.66 -12.41
CA ALA A 157 0.87 17.65 -13.41
C ALA A 157 -0.29 16.70 -13.04
N GLU A 158 0.00 15.63 -12.31
CA GLU A 158 -0.98 14.63 -11.85
C GLU A 158 -1.45 14.86 -10.41
N ALA A 159 -0.79 15.75 -9.66
CA ALA A 159 -1.06 15.97 -8.25
C ALA A 159 -2.41 16.67 -7.99
N ILE A 160 -3.13 16.16 -7.01
CA ILE A 160 -4.23 16.85 -6.34
C ILE A 160 -3.61 17.89 -5.41
N THR A 161 -3.98 19.15 -5.61
CA THR A 161 -3.36 20.31 -4.95
C THR A 161 -4.29 20.98 -3.92
N GLU A 162 -5.39 20.30 -3.61
CA GLU A 162 -6.40 20.68 -2.64
C GLU A 162 -6.47 19.61 -1.55
N PRO A 163 -6.73 19.96 -0.28
CA PRO A 163 -6.93 18.98 0.78
C PRO A 163 -8.07 18.02 0.44
N GLN A 164 -7.84 16.73 0.66
CA GLN A 164 -8.84 15.68 0.47
C GLN A 164 -9.24 15.07 1.82
N PRO A 165 -10.51 14.67 2.00
CA PRO A 165 -10.88 13.83 3.12
C PRO A 165 -10.07 12.53 3.12
N ILE A 166 -9.60 12.11 4.30
CA ILE A 166 -8.93 10.83 4.44
C ILE A 166 -9.98 9.73 4.49
N ALA A 167 -9.99 8.87 3.48
CA ALA A 167 -10.84 7.68 3.46
C ALA A 167 -10.08 6.49 4.04
N ALA A 168 -10.72 5.71 4.91
CA ALA A 168 -10.11 4.50 5.46
C ALA A 168 -10.19 3.30 4.50
N MET A 169 -11.26 3.24 3.70
CA MET A 169 -11.57 2.12 2.81
C MET A 169 -11.86 2.60 1.39
N PRO A 170 -11.59 1.76 0.36
CA PRO A 170 -11.94 2.06 -1.02
C PRO A 170 -13.46 2.24 -1.18
N GLY A 171 -13.84 3.32 -1.86
CA GLY A 171 -15.24 3.56 -2.24
C GLY A 171 -15.73 2.65 -3.37
N PRO A 172 -17.01 2.75 -3.78
CA PRO A 172 -17.58 1.99 -4.90
C PRO A 172 -16.92 2.25 -6.27
N GLU A 173 -16.23 3.38 -6.39
CA GLU A 173 -15.51 3.82 -7.59
C GLU A 173 -14.06 3.31 -7.66
N ALA A 174 -13.54 2.79 -6.54
CA ALA A 174 -12.17 2.29 -6.48
C ALA A 174 -11.97 1.06 -7.38
N PRO A 175 -10.75 0.85 -7.91
CA PRO A 175 -10.42 -0.24 -8.82
C PRO A 175 -10.34 -1.60 -8.14
N PHE A 176 -10.54 -1.66 -6.83
CA PHE A 176 -10.63 -2.90 -6.06
C PHE A 176 -11.55 -2.70 -4.85
N SER A 177 -12.16 -3.78 -4.37
CA SER A 177 -12.83 -3.85 -3.07
C SER A 177 -11.88 -4.44 -2.02
N LEU A 178 -12.17 -4.15 -0.75
CA LEU A 178 -11.47 -4.74 0.38
C LEU A 178 -12.47 -5.16 1.44
N ALA A 179 -12.33 -6.40 1.93
CA ALA A 179 -13.13 -6.93 3.02
C ALA A 179 -12.22 -7.58 4.08
N PRO A 180 -12.28 -7.14 5.35
CA PRO A 180 -11.66 -7.89 6.43
C PRO A 180 -12.46 -9.16 6.69
N LEU A 181 -11.76 -10.26 6.96
CA LEU A 181 -12.35 -11.53 7.38
C LEU A 181 -11.64 -11.99 8.65
N ARG A 182 -12.43 -12.26 9.68
CA ARG A 182 -11.99 -12.85 10.94
C ARG A 182 -12.64 -14.20 11.11
N LEU A 183 -11.83 -15.18 11.50
CA LEU A 183 -12.25 -16.54 11.77
C LEU A 183 -11.74 -16.94 13.16
N ASP A 184 -12.60 -17.53 13.97
CA ASP A 184 -12.22 -18.20 15.20
C ASP A 184 -11.60 -19.58 14.90
N ALA A 185 -10.89 -20.14 15.88
CA ALA A 185 -10.28 -21.46 15.72
C ALA A 185 -11.34 -22.54 15.42
N GLY A 186 -11.08 -23.34 14.39
CA GLY A 186 -11.98 -24.39 13.91
C GLY A 186 -13.05 -23.91 12.93
N GLU A 187 -13.17 -22.60 12.68
CA GLU A 187 -14.10 -22.10 11.65
C GLU A 187 -13.60 -22.41 10.24
N LYS A 188 -14.56 -22.67 9.38
CA LYS A 188 -14.35 -22.95 7.96
C LYS A 188 -15.34 -22.14 7.13
N ILE A 189 -14.84 -21.49 6.09
CA ILE A 189 -15.67 -20.80 5.10
C ILE A 189 -15.32 -21.24 3.68
N GLU A 190 -16.29 -21.09 2.78
CA GLU A 190 -16.08 -21.24 1.34
C GLU A 190 -16.12 -19.84 0.71
N LEU A 191 -15.06 -19.50 -0.01
CA LEU A 191 -14.96 -18.29 -0.84
C LEU A 191 -15.12 -18.72 -2.30
N ASN A 192 -15.91 -17.99 -3.06
CA ASN A 192 -15.97 -18.11 -4.51
C ASN A 192 -15.78 -16.74 -5.13
N THR A 193 -14.74 -16.59 -5.94
CA THR A 193 -14.30 -15.30 -6.50
C THR A 193 -13.67 -15.53 -7.88
N GLU A 194 -13.69 -14.53 -8.76
CA GLU A 194 -13.07 -14.58 -10.09
C GLU A 194 -11.63 -14.01 -10.08
N GLY A 195 -11.02 -13.98 -8.89
CA GLY A 195 -9.68 -13.45 -8.67
C GLY A 195 -9.59 -12.55 -7.45
N ALA A 196 -9.24 -13.10 -6.28
CA ALA A 196 -9.00 -12.33 -5.08
C ALA A 196 -7.58 -12.55 -4.53
N ALA A 197 -6.94 -11.48 -4.11
CA ALA A 197 -5.76 -11.57 -3.28
C ALA A 197 -6.15 -11.62 -1.80
N LEU A 198 -5.67 -12.63 -1.09
CA LEU A 198 -5.88 -12.78 0.35
C LEU A 198 -4.56 -12.46 1.05
N ALA A 199 -4.55 -11.51 1.98
CA ALA A 199 -3.39 -11.18 2.81
C ALA A 199 -3.65 -11.60 4.25
N VAL A 200 -2.91 -12.60 4.74
CA VAL A 200 -3.07 -13.12 6.10
C VAL A 200 -2.32 -12.22 7.07
N LEU A 201 -3.06 -11.54 7.95
CA LEU A 201 -2.51 -10.62 8.93
C LEU A 201 -1.99 -11.34 10.18
N THR A 202 -2.81 -12.23 10.72
CA THR A 202 -2.53 -12.97 11.96
C THR A 202 -3.12 -14.37 11.89
N GLY A 203 -2.60 -15.26 12.72
CA GLY A 203 -3.08 -16.63 12.85
C GLY A 203 -2.46 -17.59 11.84
N GLU A 204 -2.99 -18.81 11.85
CA GLU A 204 -2.56 -19.93 11.03
C GLU A 204 -3.78 -20.78 10.65
N GLY A 205 -3.65 -21.49 9.53
CA GLY A 205 -4.74 -22.30 9.00
C GLY A 205 -4.40 -22.86 7.63
N THR A 206 -5.44 -23.13 6.84
CA THR A 206 -5.28 -23.60 5.47
C THR A 206 -6.13 -22.81 4.48
N LEU A 207 -5.57 -22.61 3.29
CA LEU A 207 -6.24 -22.09 2.09
C LEU A 207 -6.12 -23.18 1.01
N ALA A 208 -7.25 -23.69 0.51
CA ALA A 208 -7.29 -24.83 -0.42
C ALA A 208 -6.56 -26.06 0.13
N GLY A 209 -6.66 -26.29 1.45
CA GLY A 209 -5.97 -27.39 2.14
C GLY A 209 -4.46 -27.23 2.24
N ARG A 210 -3.88 -26.09 1.84
CA ARG A 210 -2.46 -25.78 1.99
C ARG A 210 -2.26 -24.86 3.18
N ALA A 211 -1.30 -25.19 4.03
CA ALA A 211 -0.97 -24.41 5.22
C ALA A 211 -0.59 -22.96 4.85
N VAL A 212 -1.07 -22.02 5.65
CA VAL A 212 -0.76 -20.59 5.54
C VAL A 212 -0.53 -19.99 6.92
N ASN A 213 0.40 -19.03 7.00
CA ASN A 213 0.74 -18.29 8.20
C ASN A 213 0.56 -16.78 8.00
N ALA A 214 0.55 -16.04 9.10
CA ALA A 214 0.65 -14.58 9.10
C ALA A 214 1.81 -14.07 8.21
N GLY A 215 1.57 -12.97 7.50
CA GLY A 215 2.51 -12.38 6.55
C GLY A 215 2.46 -12.98 5.14
N GLN A 216 1.80 -14.13 4.95
CA GLN A 216 1.69 -14.75 3.62
C GLN A 216 0.49 -14.22 2.85
N CYS A 217 0.62 -14.21 1.51
CA CYS A 217 -0.47 -13.84 0.62
C CYS A 217 -0.81 -14.95 -0.38
N TRP A 218 -2.11 -15.07 -0.68
CA TRP A 218 -2.68 -16.07 -1.55
C TRP A 218 -3.47 -15.45 -2.70
N LEU A 219 -3.50 -16.11 -3.86
CA LEU A 219 -4.39 -15.76 -4.96
C LEU A 219 -5.45 -16.84 -5.08
N ALA A 220 -6.72 -16.45 -4.93
CA ALA A 220 -7.87 -17.30 -5.14
C ALA A 220 -8.50 -16.98 -6.50
N ASP A 221 -8.69 -17.98 -7.33
CA ASP A 221 -9.39 -17.87 -8.62
C ASP A 221 -10.32 -19.08 -8.76
N GLY A 222 -11.59 -18.85 -8.45
CA GLY A 222 -12.62 -19.87 -8.26
C GLY A 222 -12.92 -20.19 -6.79
N ALA A 223 -13.49 -21.37 -6.57
CA ALA A 223 -13.88 -21.83 -5.24
C ALA A 223 -12.67 -22.21 -4.38
N LEU A 224 -12.64 -21.72 -3.15
CA LEU A 224 -11.58 -21.90 -2.18
C LEU A 224 -12.17 -22.13 -0.78
N THR A 225 -11.75 -23.20 -0.13
CA THR A 225 -11.99 -23.36 1.31
C THR A 225 -10.91 -22.63 2.12
N ILE A 226 -11.33 -21.86 3.12
CA ILE A 226 -10.48 -21.29 4.17
C ILE A 226 -10.81 -21.99 5.48
N THR A 227 -9.82 -22.51 6.19
CA THR A 227 -9.98 -23.10 7.53
C THR A 227 -9.00 -22.45 8.48
N ALA A 228 -9.47 -22.03 9.66
CA ALA A 228 -8.65 -21.43 10.70
C ALA A 228 -8.26 -22.50 11.74
N ASP A 229 -6.97 -22.77 11.91
CA ASP A 229 -6.48 -23.67 12.96
C ASP A 229 -6.33 -22.94 14.31
N ALA A 230 -6.09 -21.62 14.25
CA ALA A 230 -6.13 -20.66 15.35
C ALA A 230 -6.89 -19.38 14.89
N PRO A 231 -7.23 -18.44 15.80
CA PRO A 231 -7.90 -17.20 15.39
C PRO A 231 -7.12 -16.48 14.28
N MET A 232 -7.77 -16.28 13.14
CA MET A 232 -7.16 -15.83 11.91
C MET A 232 -7.81 -14.53 11.45
N HIS A 233 -6.99 -13.57 11.04
CA HIS A 233 -7.45 -12.31 10.44
C HIS A 233 -6.76 -12.14 9.09
N LEU A 234 -7.54 -11.83 8.07
CA LEU A 234 -7.05 -11.58 6.73
C LEU A 234 -7.84 -10.48 6.04
N PHE A 235 -7.24 -9.86 5.04
CA PHE A 235 -7.96 -9.03 4.08
C PHE A 235 -8.15 -9.79 2.77
N ILE A 236 -9.34 -9.69 2.20
CA ILE A 236 -9.69 -10.14 0.86
C ILE A 236 -9.77 -8.91 -0.03
N ALA A 237 -8.96 -8.89 -1.08
CA ALA A 237 -8.93 -7.84 -2.08
C ALA A 237 -9.37 -8.38 -3.43
N GLU A 238 -10.44 -7.82 -3.98
CA GLU A 238 -10.95 -8.22 -5.30
C GLU A 238 -10.78 -7.05 -6.27
N PRO A 239 -10.12 -7.24 -7.41
CA PRO A 239 -10.04 -6.23 -8.44
C PRO A 239 -11.45 -6.00 -9.01
N ARG A 240 -11.73 -4.75 -9.36
CA ARG A 240 -12.90 -4.39 -10.14
C ARG A 240 -12.46 -4.15 -11.57
N PRO A 241 -13.26 -4.58 -12.56
CA PRO A 241 -12.95 -4.25 -13.95
C PRO A 241 -12.88 -2.72 -14.10
N PRO A 242 -11.95 -2.22 -14.95
CA PRO A 242 -11.91 -0.80 -15.24
C PRO A 242 -13.27 -0.38 -15.77
N ARG A 243 -13.85 0.69 -15.20
CA ARG A 243 -15.06 1.25 -15.77
C ARG A 243 -14.76 1.70 -17.20
N PRO A 244 -15.67 1.45 -18.16
CA PRO A 244 -15.51 2.04 -19.48
C PRO A 244 -15.37 3.55 -19.29
N THR A 245 -14.26 4.11 -19.75
CA THR A 245 -14.12 5.55 -19.84
C THR A 245 -15.28 6.04 -20.70
N SER A 246 -16.13 6.90 -20.15
CA SER A 246 -17.06 7.67 -20.97
C SER A 246 -16.19 8.35 -22.03
N THR A 247 -16.34 7.91 -23.27
CA THR A 247 -15.76 8.56 -24.43
C THR A 247 -16.36 9.96 -24.49
N GLU A 248 -15.60 10.96 -24.07
CA GLU A 248 -15.78 12.35 -24.51
C GLU A 248 -14.90 12.60 -25.74
#